data_AF-A0A536XIW7-F1
#
_entry.id   AF-A0A536XIW7-F1
#
_cell.length_a   1.000
_cell.length_b   1.000
_cell.length_c   1.000
_cell.angle_alpha   90.00
_cell.angle_beta   90.00
_cell.angle_gamma   90.00
#
_symmetry.space_group_name_H-M   'P 1'
#
loop_
_entity.id
_entity.type
_entity.pdbx_description
1 polymer ?
#
loop_
_entity_poly.entity_id
_entity_poly.type
_entity_poly.pdbx_seq_one_letter_code
_entity_poly.pdbx_strand_id
1 'polypeptide(L)' 'MNAKTTTIALKVLDERIRPYLPAYATPGSAGMDLRACIDAPITLQPGRTELIPTGIAIHI' A
#
# COMPACT_ATOMS: atom_id res chain seq x y z
N MET A 1 -8.94 23.60 -14.09
CA MET A 1 -8.32 23.61 -12.76
C MET A 1 -7.04 22.79 -12.86
N ASN A 2 -5.85 23.40 -12.77
CA ASN A 2 -4.59 22.66 -12.77
C ASN A 2 -4.31 22.18 -11.34
N ALA A 3 -4.62 20.92 -11.05
CA ALA A 3 -4.18 20.29 -9.81
C ALA A 3 -2.64 20.17 -9.86
N LYS A 4 -1.96 20.63 -8.80
CA LYS A 4 -0.51 20.48 -8.66
C LYS A 4 -0.20 19.00 -8.41
N THR A 5 0.35 18.31 -9.40
CA THR A 5 0.80 16.92 -9.25
C THR A 5 2.12 16.88 -8.48
N THR A 6 2.21 16.01 -7.48
CA THR A 6 3.44 15.74 -6.71
C THR A 6 3.86 14.30 -6.98
N THR A 7 5.12 14.09 -7.31
CA THR A 7 5.68 12.74 -7.50
C THR A 7 6.28 12.25 -6.18
N ILE A 8 5.83 11.10 -5.70
CA ILE A 8 6.33 10.44 -4.49
C ILE A 8 7.26 9.29 -4.93
N ALA A 9 8.44 9.21 -4.32
CA ALA A 9 9.37 8.12 -4.63
C ALA A 9 8.91 6.83 -3.90
N LEU A 10 8.90 5.71 -4.61
CA LEU A 10 8.52 4.39 -4.09
C LEU A 10 9.64 3.39 -4.34
N LYS A 11 9.97 2.62 -3.31
CA LYS A 11 10.89 1.48 -3.38
C LYS A 11 10.14 0.20 -3.06
N VAL A 12 10.23 -0.78 -3.95
CA VAL A 12 9.78 -2.16 -3.68
C VAL A 12 10.78 -2.81 -2.73
N LEU A 13 10.28 -3.27 -1.58
CA LEU A 13 11.07 -4.01 -0.58
C LEU A 13 10.88 -5.52 -0.73
N ASP A 14 9.69 -5.93 -1.16
CA ASP A 14 9.33 -7.33 -1.41
C ASP A 14 8.75 -7.49 -2.81
N GLU A 15 9.38 -8.33 -3.63
CA GLU A 15 9.03 -8.51 -5.05
C GLU A 15 7.59 -9.00 -5.27
N ARG A 16 6.99 -9.68 -4.28
CA ARG A 16 5.61 -10.17 -4.35
C ARG A 16 4.57 -9.07 -4.49
N ILE A 17 4.90 -7.83 -4.09
CA ILE A 17 3.97 -6.69 -4.17
C ILE A 17 3.91 -6.06 -5.56
N ARG A 18 4.86 -6.35 -6.47
CA ARG A 18 4.91 -5.71 -7.79
C ARG A 18 3.60 -5.74 -8.59
N PRO A 19 2.87 -6.87 -8.70
CA PRO A 19 1.58 -6.89 -9.40
C PRO A 19 0.45 -6.18 -8.63
N TYR A 20 0.73 -5.70 -7.43
CA TYR A 20 -0.23 -5.19 -6.46
C TYR A 20 0.13 -3.78 -5.94
N LEU A 21 0.93 -3.02 -6.69
CA LEU A 21 1.31 -1.67 -6.30
C LEU A 21 0.07 -0.77 -6.09
N PRO A 22 0.10 0.17 -5.13
CA PRO A 22 -1.01 1.06 -4.87
C PRO A 22 -1.37 1.89 -6.11
N ALA A 23 -2.67 2.01 -6.36
CA ALA A 23 -3.20 2.84 -7.44
C ALA A 23 -4.52 3.47 -6.99
N TYR A 24 -4.84 4.63 -7.55
CA TYR A 24 -6.15 5.23 -7.37
C TYR A 24 -7.20 4.42 -8.14
N ALA A 25 -8.27 4.01 -7.46
CA ALA A 25 -9.32 3.20 -8.06
C ALA A 25 -10.13 3.96 -9.13
N THR A 26 -10.29 5.28 -8.96
CA THR A 26 -10.97 6.17 -9.90
C THR A 26 -10.25 7.53 -9.99
N PRO A 27 -10.51 8.35 -11.01
CA PRO A 27 -9.90 9.68 -11.12
C PRO A 27 -10.21 10.63 -9.95
N GLY A 28 -11.31 10.40 -9.22
CA GLY A 28 -11.72 11.22 -8.07
C GLY A 28 -11.29 10.66 -6.71
N SER A 29 -10.54 9.55 -6.68
CA SER A 29 -10.13 8.91 -5.44
C SER A 29 -9.14 9.79 -4.67
N ALA A 30 -9.41 10.03 -3.38
CA ALA A 30 -8.53 10.80 -2.50
C ALA A 30 -7.35 9.98 -1.93
N GLY A 31 -7.47 8.65 -1.91
CA GLY A 31 -6.45 7.74 -1.37
C GLY A 31 -6.26 6.49 -2.24
N MET A 32 -5.25 5.71 -1.88
CA MET A 32 -4.90 4.44 -2.51
C MET A 32 -4.92 3.33 -1.45
N ASP A 33 -5.36 2.14 -1.84
CA ASP A 33 -5.34 0.98 -0.95
C ASP A 33 -3.93 0.41 -0.81
N LEU A 34 -3.59 -0.01 0.40
CA LEU A 34 -2.40 -0.82 0.70
C LEU A 34 -2.81 -2.28 0.86
N ARG A 35 -1.91 -3.20 0.52
CA ARG A 35 -2.17 -4.64 0.60
C ARG A 35 -1.21 -5.30 1.58
N ALA A 36 -1.71 -6.33 2.26
CA ALA A 36 -0.92 -7.16 3.16
C ALA A 36 0.07 -7.99 2.35
N CYS A 37 1.37 -7.80 2.58
CA CYS A 37 2.44 -8.57 1.96
C CYS A 37 2.88 -9.70 2.92
N ILE A 38 2.05 -10.73 3.02
CA ILE A 38 2.21 -11.84 3.97
C ILE A 38 2.24 -13.18 3.24
N ASP A 39 3.00 -14.15 3.75
CA ASP A 39 3.15 -15.49 3.14
C ASP A 39 1.90 -16.36 3.25
N ALA A 40 1.16 -16.19 4.35
CA ALA A 40 -0.01 -16.98 4.68
C ALA A 40 -1.06 -16.12 5.40
N PRO A 41 -2.33 -16.55 5.42
CA PRO A 41 -3.37 -15.87 6.18
C PRO A 41 -3.01 -15.77 7.68
N ILE A 42 -3.29 -14.62 8.28
CA ILE A 42 -3.14 -14.38 9.72
C ILE A 42 -4.53 -14.24 10.33
N THR A 43 -4.85 -15.05 11.34
CA THR A 43 -6.10 -14.91 12.11
C THR A 43 -5.89 -13.95 13.28
N LEU A 44 -6.58 -12.81 13.25
CA LEU A 44 -6.63 -11.87 14.37
C LEU A 44 -7.76 -12.25 15.34
N GLN A 45 -7.39 -12.55 16.58
CA GLN A 45 -8.36 -12.74 17.67
C GLN A 45 -8.90 -11.39 18.16
N PRO A 46 -10.10 -11.33 18.75
CA PRO A 46 -10.65 -10.09 19.30
C PRO A 46 -9.69 -9.41 20.27
N GLY A 47 -9.48 -8.10 20.09
CA GLY A 47 -8.56 -7.29 20.91
C GLY A 47 -7.08 -7.41 20.54
N ARG A 48 -6.69 -8.29 19.61
CA ARG A 48 -5.30 -8.40 19.13
C ARG A 48 -5.00 -7.34 18.08
N THR A 49 -3.76 -6.85 18.08
CA THR A 49 -3.20 -6.01 17.01
C THR A 49 -1.95 -6.68 16.46
N GLU A 50 -1.73 -6.57 15.15
CA GLU A 50 -0.55 -7.07 14.46
C GLU A 50 -0.03 -6.01 13.50
N LEU A 51 1.29 -5.88 13.38
CA LEU A 51 1.91 -5.03 12.38
C LEU A 51 2.01 -5.79 11.05
N ILE A 52 1.24 -5.36 10.05
CA ILE A 52 1.22 -6.00 8.73
C ILE A 52 2.15 -5.27 7.76
N PRO A 53 3.16 -5.94 7.18
CA PRO A 53 4.04 -5.33 6.20
C PRO A 53 3.31 -5.09 4.87
N THR A 54 3.66 -3.98 4.20
CA THR A 54 3.10 -3.59 2.89
C THR A 54 3.98 -4.00 1.72
N GLY A 55 5.25 -4.37 1.96
CA GLY A 55 6.23 -4.70 0.92
C GLY A 55 6.81 -3.49 0.17
N ILE A 56 6.51 -2.26 0.58
CA ILE A 56 7.00 -1.02 -0.04
C ILE A 56 7.53 -0.03 0.99
N ALA A 57 8.43 0.85 0.56
CA ALA A 57 8.81 2.08 1.26
C ALA A 57 8.51 3.28 0.37
N ILE A 58 8.16 4.41 0.98
CA ILE A 58 7.93 5.69 0.27
C ILE A 58 8.79 6.81 0.87
N HIS A 59 9.09 7.81 0.06
CA HIS A 59 9.72 9.06 0.48
C HIS A 59 8.89 10.24 -0.05
N ILE A 60 8.39 11.05 0.89
CA ILE A 60 7.43 12.15 0.68
C ILE A 60 8.16 13.49 0.65
#